data_AF-A0A166IFN4-F1
#
_entry.id   AF-A0A166IFN4-F1
#
_cell.length_a   1.000
_cell.length_b   1.000
_cell.length_c   1.000
_cell.angle_alpha   90.00
_cell.angle_beta   90.00
_cell.angle_gamma   90.00
#
_symmetry.space_group_name_H-M   'P 1'
#
loop_
_entity.id
_entity.type
_entity.pdbx_description
1 polymer ?
#
loop_
_entity_poly.entity_id
_entity_poly.type
_entity_poly.pdbx_seq_one_letter_code
_entity_poly.pdbx_strand_id
1 'polypeptide(L)'
;MQRAVLARYLGVTAAQVRIDRRCARCGGPHGRPSVPGAGIDFSVSHSGGRVVIAVVGSERVGVDVQMPAAEISRHFLAKALDPAESAALEALPAASRLRALTQQWCRTEAAAKLTGVGVLAGVRAEPGAQRLPVSLVDLDLGGGLVGALASSRPIDRIRRGT
;
A
#
# COMPACT_ATOMS: atom_id res chain seq x y z
N MET A 1 12.42 -12.70 3.23
CA MET A 1 11.01 -12.73 3.68
C MET A 1 10.00 -12.84 2.54
N GLN A 2 9.96 -11.91 1.56
CA GLN A 2 8.99 -11.96 0.45
C GLN A 2 8.87 -13.32 -0.23
N ARG A 3 9.99 -13.88 -0.68
CA ARG A 3 10.02 -15.20 -1.34
C ARG A 3 9.48 -16.34 -0.47
N ALA A 4 9.71 -16.29 0.84
CA ALA A 4 9.22 -17.33 1.76
C ALA A 4 7.69 -17.28 1.92
N VAL A 5 7.11 -16.08 1.98
CA VAL A 5 5.64 -15.92 2.01
C VAL A 5 5.04 -16.37 0.69
N LEU A 6 5.55 -15.87 -0.44
CA LEU A 6 5.02 -16.18 -1.77
C LEU A 6 5.13 -17.67 -2.11
N ALA A 7 6.23 -18.32 -1.72
CA ALA A 7 6.43 -19.77 -1.88
C ALA A 7 5.26 -20.60 -1.35
N ARG A 8 4.69 -20.23 -0.19
CA ARG A 8 3.54 -20.92 0.41
C ARG A 8 2.28 -20.83 -0.44
N TYR A 9 2.06 -19.70 -1.11
CA TYR A 9 0.91 -19.51 -2.01
C TYR A 9 1.13 -20.16 -3.38
N LEU A 10 2.38 -20.32 -3.80
CA LEU A 10 2.76 -20.86 -5.10
C LEU A 10 3.04 -22.36 -5.11
N GLY A 11 3.10 -22.99 -3.94
CA GLY A 11 3.44 -24.42 -3.84
C GLY A 11 4.87 -24.75 -4.29
N VAL A 12 5.80 -23.79 -4.16
CA VAL A 12 7.21 -23.94 -4.55
C VAL A 12 8.14 -23.57 -3.40
N THR A 13 9.44 -23.82 -3.54
CA THR A 13 10.44 -23.34 -2.58
C THR A 13 10.70 -21.85 -2.73
N ALA A 14 11.16 -21.18 -1.67
CA ALA A 14 11.52 -19.77 -1.71
C ALA A 14 12.61 -19.45 -2.77
N ALA A 15 13.52 -20.39 -3.03
CA ALA A 15 14.56 -20.23 -4.05
C ALA A 15 13.98 -20.17 -5.48
N GLN A 16 12.86 -20.85 -5.73
CA GLN A 16 12.20 -20.90 -7.04
C GLN A 16 11.37 -19.64 -7.33
N VAL A 17 10.96 -18.87 -6.32
CA VAL A 17 10.12 -17.67 -6.50
C VAL A 17 10.93 -16.56 -7.18
N ARG A 18 10.62 -16.23 -8.43
CA ARG A 18 11.25 -15.13 -9.17
C ARG A 18 10.43 -13.85 -9.05
N ILE A 19 10.95 -12.86 -8.33
CA ILE A 19 10.32 -11.54 -8.21
C ILE A 19 10.89 -10.62 -9.29
N ASP A 20 10.03 -10.07 -10.13
CA ASP A 20 10.35 -9.01 -11.07
C ASP A 20 9.99 -7.63 -10.49
N ARG A 21 10.75 -6.60 -10.85
CA ARG A 21 10.51 -5.18 -10.48
C ARG A 21 10.70 -4.26 -11.69
N ARG A 22 10.53 -4.77 -12.91
CA ARG A 22 10.59 -3.95 -14.11
C ARG A 22 9.42 -2.96 -14.14
N CYS A 23 9.74 -1.67 -14.30
CA CYS A 23 8.74 -0.63 -14.48
C CYS A 23 8.05 -0.79 -15.84
N ALA A 24 6.73 -0.88 -15.85
CA ALA A 24 5.96 -0.98 -17.08
C ALA A 24 6.05 0.28 -17.98
N ARG A 25 6.48 1.43 -17.45
CA ARG A 25 6.62 2.68 -18.20
C ARG A 25 7.98 2.88 -18.84
N CYS A 26 9.07 2.72 -18.07
CA CYS A 26 10.43 3.03 -18.54
C CYS A 26 11.35 1.81 -18.59
N GLY A 27 10.89 0.63 -18.14
CA GLY A 27 11.70 -0.58 -18.10
C GLY A 27 12.76 -0.65 -16.98
N GLY A 28 12.90 0.39 -16.15
CA GLY A 28 13.85 0.45 -15.04
C GLY A 28 13.48 -0.43 -13.83
N PRO A 29 14.37 -0.58 -12.83
CA PRO A 29 14.22 -1.53 -11.71
C PRO A 29 13.33 -1.03 -10.54
N HIS A 30 12.47 -0.04 -10.79
CA HIS A 30 11.61 0.61 -9.79
C HIS A 30 10.12 0.33 -10.03
N GLY A 31 9.81 -0.70 -10.82
CA GLY A 31 8.47 -1.19 -11.00
C GLY A 31 7.91 -1.83 -9.74
N ARG A 32 6.58 -1.97 -9.75
CA ARG A 32 5.87 -2.72 -8.72
C ARG A 32 6.36 -4.17 -8.72
N PRO A 33 6.64 -4.77 -7.55
CA PRO A 33 7.09 -6.14 -7.49
C PRO A 33 5.99 -7.09 -7.96
N SER A 34 6.36 -8.10 -8.75
CA SER A 34 5.43 -9.12 -9.27
C SER A 34 6.11 -10.49 -9.36
N VAL A 35 5.32 -11.56 -9.48
CA VAL A 35 5.80 -12.90 -9.85
C VAL A 35 5.17 -13.25 -11.19
N PRO A 36 5.89 -13.13 -12.32
CA PRO A 36 5.32 -13.36 -13.64
C PRO A 36 4.71 -14.77 -13.77
N GLY A 37 3.50 -14.84 -14.35
CA GLY A 37 2.79 -16.11 -14.61
C GLY A 37 2.20 -16.80 -13.36
N ALA A 38 2.27 -16.18 -12.19
CA ALA A 38 1.99 -16.85 -10.92
C ALA A 38 0.51 -16.86 -10.48
N GLY A 39 -0.40 -16.21 -11.24
CA GLY A 39 -1.82 -16.11 -10.90
C GLY A 39 -2.12 -15.35 -9.60
N ILE A 40 -1.10 -14.80 -8.96
CA ILE A 40 -1.19 -14.01 -7.72
C ILE A 40 -0.59 -12.64 -7.93
N ASP A 41 -0.99 -11.75 -7.05
CA ASP A 41 -0.47 -10.41 -6.93
C ASP A 41 -0.14 -10.13 -5.46
N PHE A 42 0.86 -9.28 -5.22
CA PHE A 42 1.27 -8.98 -3.86
C PHE A 42 1.76 -7.55 -3.69
N SER A 43 1.67 -7.08 -2.45
CA SER A 43 2.24 -5.81 -2.02
C SER A 43 2.98 -5.99 -0.71
N VAL A 44 3.94 -5.12 -0.46
CA VAL A 44 4.77 -5.15 0.74
C VAL A 44 4.90 -3.75 1.31
N SER A 45 4.85 -3.65 2.63
CA SER A 45 5.25 -2.47 3.37
C SER A 45 5.93 -2.87 4.67
N HIS A 46 6.75 -1.97 5.20
CA HIS A 46 7.43 -2.16 6.46
C HIS A 46 7.54 -0.83 7.19
N SER A 47 7.38 -0.88 8.50
CA SER A 47 7.63 0.27 9.36
C SER A 47 7.95 -0.20 10.77
N GLY A 48 8.87 0.52 11.42
CA GLY A 48 9.53 0.01 12.63
C GLY A 48 10.11 -1.38 12.42
N GLY A 49 9.84 -2.29 13.35
CA GLY A 49 10.28 -3.70 13.30
C GLY A 49 9.29 -4.68 12.65
N ARG A 50 8.33 -4.20 11.87
CA ARG A 50 7.28 -5.04 11.25
C ARG A 50 7.33 -4.97 9.73
N VAL A 51 7.12 -6.10 9.07
CA VAL A 51 6.93 -6.22 7.63
C VAL A 51 5.57 -6.85 7.38
N VAL A 52 4.76 -6.22 6.55
CA VAL A 52 3.45 -6.72 6.11
C VAL A 52 3.51 -7.03 4.63
N ILE A 53 3.02 -8.23 4.27
CA ILE A 53 2.90 -8.68 2.89
C ILE A 53 1.44 -9.06 2.66
N ALA A 54 0.78 -8.36 1.75
CA ALA A 54 -0.56 -8.69 1.28
C ALA A 54 -0.46 -9.51 0.00
N VAL A 55 -1.24 -10.58 -0.11
CA VAL A 55 -1.27 -11.48 -1.27
C VAL A 55 -2.73 -11.70 -1.67
N VAL A 56 -3.01 -11.61 -2.97
CA VAL A 56 -4.34 -11.87 -3.55
C VAL A 56 -4.21 -12.73 -4.80
N GLY A 57 -5.25 -13.49 -5.15
CA GLY A 57 -5.34 -14.21 -6.42
C GLY A 57 -6.05 -13.39 -7.48
N SER A 58 -5.57 -13.42 -8.73
CA SER A 58 -6.13 -12.82 -9.95
C SER A 58 -6.43 -11.30 -9.95
N GLU A 59 -6.41 -10.64 -8.79
CA GLU A 59 -6.71 -9.23 -8.58
C GLU A 59 -5.46 -8.42 -8.26
N ARG A 60 -5.62 -7.10 -7.98
CA ARG A 60 -4.52 -6.24 -7.55
C ARG A 60 -4.67 -5.83 -6.09
N VAL A 61 -3.55 -5.81 -5.37
CA VAL A 61 -3.49 -5.41 -3.96
C VAL A 61 -2.38 -4.39 -3.70
N GLY A 62 -2.64 -3.47 -2.77
CA GLY A 62 -1.65 -2.53 -2.24
C GLY A 62 -1.71 -2.53 -0.73
N VAL A 63 -0.56 -2.49 -0.05
CA VAL A 63 -0.53 -2.37 1.42
C VAL A 63 0.47 -1.32 1.83
N ASP A 64 0.10 -0.48 2.79
CA ASP A 64 1.04 0.38 3.50
C ASP A 64 0.84 0.34 5.01
N VAL A 65 1.94 0.43 5.75
CA VAL A 65 1.95 0.43 7.21
C VAL A 65 2.97 1.43 7.69
N GLN A 66 2.64 2.17 8.74
CA GLN A 66 3.52 3.20 9.31
C GLN A 66 3.42 3.26 10.83
N MET A 67 4.57 3.54 11.46
CA MET A 67 4.60 4.12 12.79
C MET A 67 4.30 5.62 12.68
N PRO A 68 3.32 6.15 13.44
CA PRO A 68 3.04 7.58 13.42
C PRO A 68 4.28 8.40 13.82
N ALA A 69 4.76 9.25 12.89
CA ALA A 69 5.94 10.10 13.07
C ALA A 69 5.68 11.49 12.47
N ALA A 70 6.11 12.54 13.18
CA ALA A 70 5.73 13.93 12.87
C ALA A 70 6.21 14.43 11.50
N GLU A 71 7.35 13.93 11.02
CA GLU A 71 8.07 14.52 9.86
C GLU A 71 7.52 14.08 8.49
N ILE A 72 7.04 12.84 8.37
CA ILE A 72 6.68 12.25 7.07
C ILE A 72 5.31 12.76 6.56
N SER A 73 4.44 13.20 7.47
CA SER A 73 3.00 13.29 7.20
C SER A 73 2.56 14.60 6.54
N ARG A 74 3.09 15.76 6.95
CA ARG A 74 2.42 17.04 6.64
C ARG A 74 2.62 17.54 5.21
N HIS A 75 3.84 17.50 4.68
CA HIS A 75 4.14 18.14 3.40
C HIS A 75 3.55 17.39 2.20
N PHE A 76 3.45 16.05 2.26
CA PHE A 76 2.89 15.26 1.19
C PHE A 76 1.37 15.18 1.24
N LEU A 77 0.77 15.08 2.43
CA LEU A 77 -0.69 15.07 2.57
C LEU A 77 -1.31 16.39 2.10
N ALA A 78 -0.68 17.54 2.39
CA ALA A 78 -1.18 18.82 1.89
C ALA A 78 -1.26 18.91 0.35
N LYS A 79 -0.48 18.09 -0.37
CA LYS A 79 -0.53 18.01 -1.84
C LYS A 79 -1.45 16.90 -2.33
N ALA A 80 -1.65 15.85 -1.54
CA ALA A 80 -2.42 14.66 -1.91
C ALA A 80 -3.89 14.71 -1.50
N LEU A 81 -4.24 15.57 -0.54
CA LEU A 81 -5.58 15.70 0.01
C LEU A 81 -6.30 16.91 -0.58
N ASP A 82 -7.62 16.79 -0.67
CA ASP A 82 -8.46 17.94 -0.92
C ASP A 82 -8.36 18.92 0.27
N PRO A 83 -8.44 20.25 0.04
CA PRO A 83 -8.40 21.23 1.12
C PRO A 83 -9.38 20.95 2.27
N ALA A 84 -10.57 20.43 1.98
CA ALA A 84 -11.55 20.09 3.01
C ALA A 84 -11.09 18.90 3.89
N GLU A 85 -10.48 17.88 3.29
CA GLU A 85 -9.91 16.74 4.02
C GLU A 85 -8.74 17.17 4.90
N SER A 86 -7.86 18.04 4.35
CA SER A 86 -6.74 18.60 5.11
C SER A 86 -7.23 19.41 6.31
N ALA A 87 -8.22 20.29 6.11
CA ALA A 87 -8.79 21.11 7.19
C ALA A 87 -9.44 20.24 8.29
N ALA A 88 -10.17 19.19 7.91
CA ALA A 88 -10.78 18.27 8.86
C ALA A 88 -9.74 17.53 9.71
N LEU A 89 -8.64 17.08 9.11
CA LEU A 89 -7.53 16.45 9.85
C LEU A 89 -6.81 17.45 10.75
N GLU A 90 -6.62 18.69 10.31
CA GLU A 90 -6.00 19.75 11.11
C GLU A 90 -6.86 20.20 12.30
N ALA A 91 -8.19 20.07 12.21
CA ALA A 91 -9.09 20.37 13.31
C ALA A 91 -9.03 19.33 14.45
N LEU A 92 -8.43 18.16 14.23
CA LEU A 92 -8.33 17.12 15.25
C LEU A 92 -7.42 17.53 16.42
N PRO A 93 -7.70 17.08 17.66
CA PRO A 93 -6.78 17.24 18.78
C PRO A 93 -5.37 16.75 18.47
N ALA A 94 -4.34 17.42 19.00
CA ALA A 94 -2.94 17.09 18.71
C ALA A 94 -2.61 15.60 18.94
N ALA A 95 -3.20 15.00 19.99
CA ALA A 95 -3.01 13.59 20.35
C ALA A 95 -3.51 12.59 19.28
N SER A 96 -4.58 12.90 18.55
CA SER A 96 -5.15 12.03 17.52
C SER A 96 -4.76 12.43 16.09
N ARG A 97 -4.40 13.70 15.89
CA ARG A 97 -4.04 14.27 14.58
C ARG A 97 -2.92 13.52 13.90
N LEU A 98 -1.83 13.21 14.62
CA LEU A 98 -0.68 12.52 14.03
C LEU A 98 -1.09 11.15 13.49
N ARG A 99 -1.81 10.36 14.30
CA ARG A 99 -2.30 9.04 13.90
C ARG A 99 -3.23 9.11 12.70
N ALA A 100 -4.14 10.08 12.66
CA ALA A 100 -5.07 10.27 11.56
C ALA A 100 -4.38 10.68 10.25
N LEU A 101 -3.42 11.60 10.31
CA LEU A 101 -2.59 11.97 9.17
C LEU A 101 -1.81 10.76 8.64
N THR A 102 -1.15 10.00 9.53
CA THR A 102 -0.42 8.80 9.13
C THR A 102 -1.33 7.72 8.55
N GLN A 103 -2.55 7.54 9.08
CA GLN A 103 -3.54 6.62 8.50
C GLN A 103 -3.94 7.05 7.08
N GLN A 104 -4.18 8.34 6.88
CA GLN A 104 -4.51 8.87 5.56
C GLN A 104 -3.35 8.67 4.57
N TRP A 105 -2.12 8.88 5.01
CA TRP A 105 -0.92 8.57 4.23
C TRP A 105 -0.87 7.09 3.83
N CYS A 106 -1.13 6.18 4.77
CA CYS A 106 -1.15 4.75 4.49
C CYS A 106 -2.20 4.41 3.41
N ARG A 107 -3.38 5.04 3.43
CA ARG A 107 -4.42 4.82 2.40
C ARG A 107 -3.94 5.26 1.02
N THR A 108 -3.33 6.44 0.92
CA THR A 108 -2.78 6.98 -0.33
C THR A 108 -1.65 6.10 -0.87
N GLU A 109 -0.71 5.69 -0.02
CA GLU A 109 0.39 4.79 -0.40
C GLU A 109 -0.11 3.39 -0.77
N ALA A 110 -1.10 2.84 -0.06
CA ALA A 110 -1.71 1.56 -0.41
C ALA A 110 -2.36 1.62 -1.80
N ALA A 111 -3.13 2.68 -2.10
CA ALA A 111 -3.73 2.87 -3.42
C ALA A 111 -2.67 3.07 -4.52
N ALA A 112 -1.61 3.82 -4.25
CA ALA A 112 -0.47 3.99 -5.16
C ALA A 112 0.25 2.66 -5.44
N LYS A 113 0.50 1.87 -4.39
CA LYS A 113 1.11 0.54 -4.51
C LYS A 113 0.22 -0.45 -5.24
N LEU A 114 -1.11 -0.31 -5.20
CA LEU A 114 -2.03 -1.10 -6.01
C LEU A 114 -1.94 -0.74 -7.50
N THR A 115 -1.96 0.54 -7.81
CA THR A 115 -1.98 1.03 -9.20
C THR A 115 -0.60 0.94 -9.86
N GLY A 116 0.49 0.94 -9.07
CA GLY A 116 1.86 1.04 -9.55
C GLY A 116 2.24 2.45 -10.00
N VAL A 117 1.38 3.43 -9.76
CA VAL A 117 1.66 4.85 -9.93
C VAL A 117 2.17 5.35 -8.58
N GLY A 118 3.44 5.74 -8.50
CA GLY A 118 4.00 6.26 -7.24
C GLY A 118 3.16 7.41 -6.69
N VAL A 119 3.11 7.60 -5.38
CA VAL A 119 2.21 8.59 -4.73
C VAL A 119 2.32 9.96 -5.39
N LEU A 120 3.54 10.44 -5.68
CA LEU A 120 3.77 11.73 -6.35
C LEU A 120 3.22 11.83 -7.78
N ALA A 121 3.17 10.71 -8.51
CA ALA A 121 2.59 10.63 -9.84
C ALA A 121 1.06 10.40 -9.82
N GLY A 122 0.49 9.99 -8.68
CA GLY A 122 -0.96 9.88 -8.45
C GLY A 122 -1.59 11.18 -7.95
N VAL A 123 -0.82 12.00 -7.23
CA VAL A 123 -1.21 13.35 -6.79
C VAL A 123 -1.44 14.29 -7.98
N ARG A 124 -0.70 14.11 -9.06
CA ARG A 124 -1.04 14.66 -10.38
C ARG A 124 -1.74 13.55 -11.15
N ALA A 125 -3.03 13.35 -10.92
CA ALA A 125 -3.79 12.40 -11.74
C ALA A 125 -3.62 12.79 -13.22
N GLU A 126 -2.84 12.02 -13.96
CA GLU A 126 -2.66 12.23 -15.40
C GLU A 126 -4.05 12.14 -16.07
N PRO A 127 -4.44 13.12 -16.90
CA PRO A 127 -5.69 13.07 -17.63
C PRO A 127 -5.79 11.74 -18.42
N GLY A 128 -6.81 10.93 -18.13
CA GLY A 128 -7.02 9.63 -18.78
C GLY A 128 -6.46 8.41 -18.03
N ALA A 129 -5.80 8.58 -16.87
CA ALA A 129 -5.48 7.44 -16.02
C ALA A 129 -6.77 6.77 -15.52
N GLN A 130 -6.97 5.49 -15.88
CA GLN A 130 -8.13 4.73 -15.44
C GLN A 130 -8.12 4.63 -13.90
N ARG A 131 -9.07 5.33 -13.25
CA ARG A 131 -9.33 5.16 -11.82
C ARG A 131 -9.89 3.75 -11.62
N LEU A 132 -9.03 2.81 -11.25
CA LEU A 132 -9.49 1.51 -10.78
C LEU A 132 -10.38 1.74 -9.56
N PRO A 133 -11.53 1.07 -9.42
CA PRO A 133 -12.24 1.06 -8.16
C PRO A 133 -11.29 0.53 -7.08
N VAL A 134 -11.01 1.35 -6.06
CA VAL A 134 -10.14 0.96 -4.94
C VAL A 134 -11.03 0.71 -3.73
N SER A 135 -11.10 -0.54 -3.30
CA SER A 135 -11.61 -0.87 -1.97
C SER A 135 -10.50 -0.65 -0.96
N LEU A 136 -10.75 0.19 0.05
CA LEU A 136 -9.81 0.50 1.12
C LEU A 136 -10.30 -0.05 2.45
N VAL A 137 -9.40 -0.69 3.20
CA VAL A 137 -9.63 -1.13 4.58
C VAL A 137 -8.46 -0.69 5.44
N ASP A 138 -8.75 -0.03 6.56
CA ASP A 138 -7.74 0.28 7.56
C ASP A 138 -7.34 -0.98 8.34
N LEU A 139 -6.04 -1.14 8.58
CA LEU A 139 -5.46 -2.26 9.29
C LEU A 139 -5.06 -1.84 10.71
N ASP A 140 -5.65 -2.49 11.70
CA ASP A 140 -5.12 -2.47 13.07
C ASP A 140 -4.14 -3.63 13.27
N LEU A 141 -2.86 -3.31 13.37
CA LEU A 141 -1.76 -4.26 13.49
C LEU A 141 -1.20 -4.34 14.93
N GLY A 142 -1.81 -3.60 15.87
CA GLY A 142 -1.31 -3.47 17.23
C GLY A 142 0.01 -2.70 17.32
N GLY A 143 0.49 -2.50 18.56
CA GLY A 143 1.79 -1.86 18.82
C GLY A 143 1.92 -0.41 18.34
N GLY A 144 0.79 0.29 18.14
CA GLY A 144 0.76 1.66 17.66
C GLY A 144 0.94 1.83 16.15
N LEU A 145 1.13 0.73 15.39
CA LEU A 145 1.14 0.78 13.94
C LEU A 145 -0.25 1.14 13.40
N VAL A 146 -0.24 1.93 12.34
CA VAL A 146 -1.39 2.15 11.46
C VAL A 146 -1.09 1.60 10.08
N GLY A 147 -2.12 1.27 9.32
CA GLY A 147 -1.93 0.75 7.97
C GLY A 147 -3.21 0.72 7.18
N ALA A 148 -3.08 0.53 5.87
CA ALA A 148 -4.19 0.39 4.96
C ALA A 148 -3.92 -0.71 3.94
N LEU A 149 -5.00 -1.38 3.54
CA LEU A 149 -5.05 -2.35 2.46
C LEU A 149 -5.94 -1.78 1.34
N ALA A 150 -5.43 -1.77 0.12
CA ALA A 150 -6.13 -1.40 -1.09
C ALA A 150 -6.32 -2.64 -1.96
N SER A 151 -7.50 -2.80 -2.58
CA SER A 151 -7.82 -3.91 -3.49
C SER A 151 -8.60 -3.41 -4.72
N SER A 152 -8.42 -4.06 -5.87
CA SER A 152 -9.17 -3.77 -7.11
C SER A 152 -10.61 -4.29 -7.06
N ARG A 153 -10.95 -5.07 -6.03
CA ARG A 153 -12.30 -5.56 -5.71
C ARG A 153 -12.64 -5.31 -4.24
N PRO A 154 -13.93 -5.29 -3.88
CA PRO A 154 -14.36 -5.24 -2.49
C PRO A 154 -13.66 -6.30 -1.64
N ILE A 155 -13.21 -5.90 -0.45
CA ILE A 155 -12.57 -6.81 0.51
C ILE A 155 -13.63 -7.40 1.44
N ASP A 156 -13.95 -8.66 1.22
CA ASP A 156 -14.92 -9.46 1.97
C ASP A 156 -14.28 -10.24 3.13
N ARG A 157 -12.98 -10.58 3.03
CA ARG A 157 -12.25 -11.22 4.14
C ARG A 157 -10.74 -10.98 4.08
N ILE A 158 -10.14 -10.66 5.25
CA ILE A 158 -8.68 -10.62 5.44
C ILE A 158 -8.26 -11.81 6.30
N ARG A 159 -7.35 -12.66 5.79
CA ARG A 159 -6.72 -13.76 6.55
C ARG A 159 -5.30 -13.34 6.94
N ARG A 160 -5.01 -13.31 8.24
CA ARG A 160 -3.65 -13.07 8.75
C ARG A 160 -2.87 -14.38 8.74
N GLY A 161 -1.75 -14.41 8.01
CA GLY A 161 -0.84 -15.55 8.05
C GLY A 161 -0.12 -15.60 9.40
N THR A 162 -0.18 -16.75 10.06
CA THR A 162 0.69 -17.10 11.20
C THR A 162 2.04 -17.57 10.71
#